data_AF-A0A7C3SRV9-F1
#
_entry.id   AF-A0A7C3SRV9-F1
#
_cell.length_a   1.000
_cell.length_b   1.000
_cell.length_c   1.000
_cell.angle_alpha   90.00
_cell.angle_beta   90.00
_cell.angle_gamma   90.00
#
_symmetry.space_group_name_H-M   'P 1'
#
loop_
_entity.id
_entity.type
_entity.pdbx_description
1 polymer ?
#
loop_
_entity_poly.entity_id
_entity_poly.type
_entity_poly.pdbx_seq_one_letter_code
_entity_poly.pdbx_strand_id
1 'polypeptide(L)'
;MDDSKLYSLKIFPPTRGFIFHTNNYNEIIPLEDLKKWARIQYEQFKVEKIDFFSNIDDNLKTLADLINFTKQEFQCELSWGTTLFKPPTNIELLKELGILDIFLLISHHTQSQVDDWIKICTQLETPLRIYSPISHILKLSS
;
A
#
# COMPACT_ATOMS: atom_id res chain seq x y z
N MET A 1 13.38 -47.79 4.15
CA MET A 1 12.20 -46.97 3.82
C MET A 1 12.55 -45.57 4.27
N ASP A 2 12.84 -44.73 3.29
CA ASP A 2 13.36 -43.38 3.50
C ASP A 2 12.15 -42.43 3.61
N ASP A 3 11.82 -42.03 4.84
CA ASP A 3 10.80 -41.04 5.15
C ASP A 3 11.29 -39.65 4.76
N SER A 4 11.39 -39.42 3.46
CA SER A 4 11.57 -38.08 2.91
C SER A 4 10.26 -37.30 3.09
N LYS A 5 10.11 -36.71 4.27
CA LYS A 5 9.11 -35.66 4.51
C LYS A 5 9.42 -34.52 3.53
N LEU A 6 8.67 -34.49 2.43
CA LEU A 6 8.55 -33.35 1.54
C LEU A 6 8.05 -32.16 2.38
N TYR A 7 8.98 -31.37 2.93
CA TYR A 7 8.68 -30.04 3.39
C TYR A 7 8.33 -29.22 2.16
N SER A 8 7.05 -29.16 1.81
CA SER A 8 6.59 -28.11 0.92
C SER A 8 6.82 -26.79 1.67
N LEU A 9 7.90 -26.08 1.32
CA LEU A 9 8.07 -24.66 1.62
C LEU A 9 6.98 -23.92 0.85
N LYS A 10 5.74 -24.04 1.34
CA LYS A 10 4.61 -23.25 0.88
C LYS A 10 4.83 -21.87 1.50
N ILE A 11 5.62 -21.07 0.81
CA ILE A 11 5.70 -19.62 1.03
C ILE A 11 4.37 -19.08 0.51
N PHE A 12 3.30 -19.22 1.31
CA PHE A 12 2.06 -18.53 0.98
C PHE A 12 2.35 -17.03 1.04
N PRO A 13 1.93 -16.25 0.02
CA PRO A 13 2.04 -14.81 0.10
C PRO A 13 1.24 -14.31 1.31
N PRO A 14 1.69 -13.23 1.97
CA PRO A 14 1.03 -12.77 3.18
C PRO A 14 -0.42 -12.43 2.90
N THR A 15 -1.29 -12.72 3.86
CA THR A 15 -2.72 -12.39 3.73
C THR A 15 -2.87 -10.88 3.75
N ARG A 16 -3.45 -10.31 2.68
CA ARG A 16 -3.55 -8.86 2.47
C ARG A 16 -4.97 -8.36 2.68
N GLY A 17 -5.10 -7.34 3.52
CA GLY A 17 -6.29 -6.52 3.65
C GLY A 17 -6.17 -5.28 2.80
N PHE A 18 -7.31 -4.69 2.44
CA PHE A 18 -7.35 -3.45 1.69
C PHE A 18 -8.27 -2.45 2.39
N ILE A 19 -7.83 -1.21 2.53
CA ILE A 19 -8.60 -0.12 3.15
C ILE A 19 -8.52 1.11 2.24
N PHE A 20 -9.67 1.74 1.98
CA PHE A 20 -9.75 3.00 1.24
C PHE A 20 -9.91 4.15 2.23
N HIS A 21 -9.30 5.29 1.94
CA HIS A 21 -9.53 6.52 2.70
C HIS A 21 -10.82 7.25 2.31
N THR A 22 -11.43 6.88 1.18
CA THR A 22 -12.70 7.43 0.72
C THR A 22 -13.69 6.33 0.42
N ASN A 23 -14.98 6.62 0.59
CA ASN A 23 -16.05 5.74 0.14
C ASN A 23 -16.41 5.99 -1.35
N ASN A 24 -17.42 5.27 -1.86
CA ASN A 24 -17.90 5.40 -3.25
C ASN A 24 -18.55 6.76 -3.58
N TYR A 25 -18.81 7.60 -2.57
CA TYR A 25 -19.33 8.96 -2.71
C TYR A 25 -18.23 10.03 -2.57
N ASN A 26 -16.95 9.63 -2.51
CA ASN A 26 -15.79 10.47 -2.25
C ASN A 26 -15.79 11.14 -0.86
N GLU A 27 -16.55 10.62 0.10
CA GLU A 27 -16.51 11.10 1.47
C GLU A 27 -15.29 10.51 2.17
N ILE A 28 -14.58 11.36 2.93
CA ILE A 28 -13.40 10.98 3.70
C ILE A 28 -13.83 10.08 4.86
N ILE A 29 -13.24 8.89 4.95
CA ILE A 29 -13.46 7.97 6.06
C ILE A 29 -12.61 8.44 7.25
N PRO A 30 -13.20 8.78 8.40
CA PRO A 30 -12.45 9.26 9.55
C PRO A 30 -11.43 8.23 10.05
N LEU A 31 -10.30 8.71 10.57
CA LEU A 31 -9.23 7.88 11.12
C LEU A 31 -9.73 6.82 12.11
N GLU A 32 -10.67 7.16 12.99
CA GLU A 32 -11.21 6.20 13.96
C GLU A 32 -11.95 5.02 13.31
N ASP A 33 -12.57 5.24 12.16
CA ASP A 33 -13.20 4.16 11.40
C ASP A 33 -12.15 3.36 10.61
N LEU A 34 -11.12 4.01 10.08
CA LEU A 34 -9.98 3.31 9.47
C LEU A 34 -9.29 2.37 10.47
N LYS A 35 -9.08 2.82 11.72
CA LYS A 35 -8.51 2.02 12.81
C LYS A 35 -9.39 0.81 13.15
N LYS A 36 -10.72 0.99 13.21
CA LYS A 36 -11.66 -0.14 13.41
C LYS A 36 -11.54 -1.17 12.28
N TRP A 37 -11.50 -0.71 11.03
CA TRP A 37 -11.30 -1.60 9.89
C TRP A 37 -9.96 -2.33 9.94
N ALA A 38 -8.87 -1.66 10.32
CA ALA A 38 -7.56 -2.29 10.47
C ALA A 38 -7.58 -3.38 11.56
N ARG A 39 -8.25 -3.16 12.70
CA ARG A 39 -8.45 -4.21 13.72
C ARG A 39 -9.26 -5.39 13.18
N ILE A 40 -10.36 -5.13 12.46
CA ILE A 40 -11.19 -6.20 11.87
C ILE A 40 -10.36 -7.05 10.89
N GLN A 41 -9.58 -6.41 10.00
CA GLN A 41 -8.68 -7.09 9.07
C GLN A 41 -7.70 -8.01 9.81
N TYR A 42 -7.08 -7.51 10.88
CA TYR A 42 -6.14 -8.29 11.68
C TYR A 42 -6.80 -9.41 12.47
N GLU A 43 -7.82 -9.10 13.29
CA GLU A 43 -8.39 -10.04 14.27
C GLU A 43 -9.24 -11.12 13.62
N GLN A 44 -10.08 -10.75 12.63
CA GLN A 44 -11.06 -11.65 12.03
C GLN A 44 -10.50 -12.35 10.80
N PHE A 45 -9.79 -11.61 9.94
CA PHE A 45 -9.29 -12.12 8.67
C PHE A 45 -7.82 -12.55 8.71
N LYS A 46 -7.13 -12.35 9.85
CA LYS A 46 -5.72 -12.72 10.05
C LYS A 46 -4.81 -12.08 8.99
N VAL A 47 -5.14 -10.85 8.60
CA VAL A 47 -4.34 -10.07 7.67
C VAL A 47 -2.99 -9.74 8.30
N GLU A 48 -1.94 -10.01 7.54
CA GLU A 48 -0.54 -9.74 7.92
C GLU A 48 -0.09 -8.39 7.37
N LYS A 49 -0.69 -7.93 6.27
CA LYS A 49 -0.37 -6.67 5.60
C LYS A 49 -1.62 -5.93 5.13
N ILE A 50 -1.66 -4.62 5.33
CA ILE A 50 -2.73 -3.75 4.83
C ILE A 50 -2.22 -2.86 3.69
N ASP A 51 -2.88 -2.94 2.54
CA ASP A 51 -2.76 -1.97 1.46
C ASP A 51 -3.77 -0.84 1.72
N PHE A 52 -3.27 0.35 2.11
CA PHE A 52 -4.10 1.54 2.38
C PHE A 52 -4.05 2.52 1.21
N PHE A 53 -5.19 2.73 0.55
CA PHE A 53 -5.29 3.61 -0.61
C PHE A 53 -5.76 5.01 -0.23
N SER A 54 -4.95 6.02 -0.54
CA SER A 54 -5.27 7.42 -0.27
C SER A 54 -4.58 8.38 -1.24
N ASN A 55 -5.34 9.34 -1.77
CA ASN A 55 -4.84 10.48 -2.55
C ASN A 55 -5.13 11.84 -1.89
N ILE A 56 -5.88 11.83 -0.79
CA ILE A 56 -6.48 13.02 -0.15
C ILE A 56 -5.90 13.28 1.24
N ASP A 57 -4.79 12.62 1.57
CA ASP A 57 -4.17 12.74 2.89
C ASP A 57 -3.21 13.92 2.91
N ASP A 58 -3.74 15.07 3.33
CA ASP A 58 -2.97 16.31 3.47
C ASP A 58 -1.75 16.06 4.36
N ASN A 59 -0.57 16.24 3.77
CA ASN A 59 0.73 16.00 4.41
C ASN A 59 0.87 14.60 5.04
N LEU A 60 0.21 13.57 4.49
CA LEU A 60 0.38 12.17 4.91
C LEU A 60 0.02 11.89 6.39
N LYS A 61 -0.76 12.78 7.02
CA LYS A 61 -1.05 12.69 8.45
C LYS A 61 -1.85 11.45 8.82
N THR A 62 -2.91 11.15 8.06
CA THR A 62 -3.79 10.01 8.33
C THR A 62 -3.06 8.70 8.15
N LEU A 63 -2.26 8.59 7.09
CA LEU A 63 -1.38 7.47 6.83
C LEU A 63 -0.37 7.30 7.96
N ALA A 64 0.26 8.39 8.42
CA ALA A 64 1.19 8.34 9.53
C ALA A 64 0.55 7.83 10.83
N ASP A 65 -0.61 8.37 11.18
CA ASP A 65 -1.37 7.95 12.35
C ASP A 65 -1.80 6.47 12.25
N LEU A 66 -2.17 6.01 11.06
CA LEU A 66 -2.53 4.62 10.81
C LEU A 66 -1.34 3.68 10.91
N ILE A 67 -0.16 4.06 10.38
CA ILE A 67 1.09 3.29 10.51
C ILE A 67 1.47 3.12 11.98
N ASN A 68 1.45 4.21 12.74
CA ASN A 68 1.76 4.17 14.17
C ASN A 68 0.78 3.26 14.92
N PHE A 69 -0.51 3.38 14.60
CA PHE A 69 -1.56 2.56 15.21
C PHE A 69 -1.35 1.06 14.95
N THR A 70 -1.14 0.62 13.71
CA THR A 70 -1.00 -0.82 13.43
C THR A 70 0.28 -1.40 14.02
N LYS A 71 1.37 -0.62 14.05
CA LYS A 71 2.63 -1.03 14.71
C LYS A 71 2.47 -1.23 16.20
N GLN A 72 1.75 -0.33 16.87
CA GLN A 72 1.55 -0.37 18.31
C GLN A 72 0.59 -1.50 18.72
N GLU A 73 -0.48 -1.73 17.97
CA GLU A 73 -1.57 -2.58 18.42
C GLU A 73 -1.42 -4.04 17.99
N PHE A 74 -0.94 -4.31 16.77
CA PHE A 74 -0.97 -5.68 16.22
C PHE A 74 0.13 -6.02 15.20
N GLN A 75 1.18 -5.19 15.11
CA GLN A 75 2.37 -5.41 14.26
C GLN A 75 2.05 -5.69 12.78
N CYS A 76 0.95 -5.15 12.25
CA CYS A 76 0.62 -5.30 10.84
C CYS A 76 1.33 -4.23 10.01
N GLU A 77 1.98 -4.68 8.93
CA GLU A 77 2.68 -3.81 8.00
C GLU A 77 1.70 -3.08 7.08
N LEU A 78 2.02 -1.83 6.76
CA LEU A 78 1.22 -0.99 5.87
C LEU A 78 1.96 -0.65 4.60
N SER A 79 1.22 -0.69 3.51
CA SER A 79 1.62 -0.20 2.20
C SER A 79 0.73 0.94 1.77
N TRP A 80 1.33 1.94 1.12
CA TRP A 80 0.57 3.10 0.66
C TRP A 80 0.23 2.98 -0.82
N GLY A 81 -1.07 3.02 -1.12
CA GLY A 81 -1.63 3.05 -2.46
C GLY A 81 -1.98 4.45 -2.90
N THR A 82 -1.57 4.84 -4.10
CA THR A 82 -1.86 6.17 -4.64
C THR A 82 -1.99 6.17 -6.16
N THR A 83 -2.66 7.19 -6.70
CA THR A 83 -2.68 7.56 -8.12
C THR A 83 -2.13 8.97 -8.33
N LEU A 84 -1.40 9.52 -7.36
CA LEU A 84 -0.83 10.86 -7.46
C LEU A 84 0.20 10.92 -8.59
N PHE A 85 0.10 11.94 -9.43
CA PHE A 85 1.00 12.14 -10.57
C PHE A 85 2.45 12.46 -10.18
N LYS A 86 2.67 12.89 -8.94
CA LYS A 86 4.00 13.21 -8.40
C LYS A 86 4.09 12.74 -6.95
N PRO A 87 5.28 12.31 -6.49
CA PRO A 87 5.55 12.09 -5.08
C PRO A 87 5.26 13.36 -4.25
N PRO A 88 4.62 13.25 -3.07
CA PRO A 88 4.46 14.37 -2.15
C PRO A 88 5.82 14.91 -1.68
N THR A 89 5.89 16.20 -1.36
CA THR A 89 7.13 16.84 -0.91
C THR A 89 7.65 16.30 0.42
N ASN A 90 6.77 15.75 1.26
CA ASN A 90 7.08 15.21 2.57
C ASN A 90 7.10 13.66 2.60
N ILE A 91 7.28 13.01 1.45
CA ILE A 91 7.28 11.55 1.30
C ILE A 91 8.36 10.84 2.12
N GLU A 92 9.45 11.53 2.44
CA GLU A 92 10.54 11.03 3.33
C GLU A 92 10.00 10.55 4.69
N LEU A 93 8.94 11.19 5.20
CA LEU A 93 8.27 10.80 6.45
C LEU A 93 7.83 9.32 6.43
N LEU A 94 7.44 8.77 5.28
CA LEU A 94 6.98 7.39 5.19
C LEU A 94 8.11 6.39 5.46
N LYS A 95 9.35 6.71 5.07
CA LYS A 95 10.52 5.88 5.38
C LYS A 95 10.77 5.87 6.88
N GLU A 96 10.73 7.05 7.51
CA GLU A 96 10.95 7.20 8.96
C GLU A 96 9.90 6.44 9.77
N LEU A 97 8.65 6.51 9.32
CA LEU A 97 7.53 5.77 9.91
C LEU A 97 7.57 4.28 9.58
N GLY A 98 8.48 3.82 8.71
CA GLY A 98 8.66 2.44 8.30
C GLY A 98 7.46 1.87 7.56
N ILE A 99 7.00 2.57 6.52
CA ILE A 99 6.12 2.01 5.49
C ILE A 99 6.80 0.77 4.85
N LEU A 100 6.01 -0.23 4.48
CA LEU A 100 6.53 -1.44 3.83
C LEU A 100 6.89 -1.20 2.37
N ASP A 101 5.95 -0.65 1.61
CA ASP A 101 6.15 -0.27 0.21
C ASP A 101 5.11 0.76 -0.23
N ILE A 102 5.34 1.34 -1.41
CA ILE A 102 4.40 2.19 -2.10
C ILE A 102 3.89 1.44 -3.32
N PHE A 103 2.59 1.47 -3.59
CA PHE A 103 2.02 0.97 -4.83
C PHE A 103 1.31 2.07 -5.61
N LEU A 104 1.85 2.36 -6.79
CA LEU A 104 1.33 3.36 -7.71
C LEU A 104 0.36 2.70 -8.68
N LEU A 105 -0.92 3.10 -8.64
CA LEU A 105 -1.89 2.72 -9.66
C LEU A 105 -1.79 3.71 -10.83
N ILE A 106 -1.31 3.22 -11.98
CA ILE A 106 -1.17 4.04 -13.17
C ILE A 106 -2.48 4.10 -13.95
N SER A 107 -2.99 5.30 -14.19
CA SER A 107 -4.11 5.55 -15.10
C SER A 107 -3.65 6.38 -16.30
N HIS A 108 -3.29 7.64 -16.08
CA HIS A 108 -2.89 8.58 -17.15
C HIS A 108 -1.50 9.17 -16.90
N HIS A 109 -0.64 8.42 -16.23
CA HIS A 109 0.72 8.88 -15.93
C HIS A 109 1.55 8.94 -17.20
N THR A 110 2.34 10.00 -17.36
CA THR A 110 3.40 10.05 -18.37
C THR A 110 4.61 9.24 -17.91
N GLN A 111 5.48 8.83 -18.82
CA GLN A 111 6.72 8.13 -18.45
C GLN A 111 7.56 8.96 -17.46
N SER A 112 7.69 10.27 -17.71
CA SER A 112 8.42 11.18 -16.80
C SER A 112 7.84 11.20 -15.38
N GLN A 113 6.52 11.08 -15.22
CA GLN A 113 5.89 11.04 -13.89
C GLN A 113 6.17 9.70 -13.19
N VAL A 114 6.19 8.60 -13.93
CA VAL A 114 6.59 7.29 -13.39
C VAL A 114 8.08 7.30 -13.01
N ASP A 115 8.93 7.91 -13.82
CA ASP A 115 10.37 8.05 -13.55
C ASP A 115 10.63 8.88 -12.28
N ASP A 116 9.85 9.95 -12.04
CA ASP A 116 9.90 10.73 -10.80
C ASP A 116 9.60 9.86 -9.57
N TRP A 117 8.56 9.02 -9.64
CA TRP A 117 8.23 8.06 -8.57
C TRP A 117 9.34 7.03 -8.35
N ILE A 118 9.88 6.45 -9.42
CA ILE A 118 10.98 5.47 -9.34
C ILE A 118 12.19 6.12 -8.68
N LYS A 119 12.57 7.32 -9.12
CA LYS A 119 13.72 8.06 -8.59
C LYS A 119 13.57 8.32 -7.09
N ILE A 120 12.43 8.87 -6.66
CA ILE A 120 12.18 9.16 -5.24
C ILE A 120 12.17 7.87 -4.42
N CYS A 121 11.47 6.83 -4.84
CA CYS A 121 11.41 5.57 -4.09
C CYS A 121 12.78 4.89 -3.99
N THR A 122 13.62 4.99 -5.04
CA THR A 122 15.00 4.52 -5.03
C THR A 122 15.84 5.29 -4.01
N GLN A 123 15.72 6.62 -3.96
CA GLN A 123 16.42 7.46 -2.96
C GLN A 123 15.99 7.14 -1.53
N LEU A 124 14.71 6.82 -1.33
CA LEU A 124 14.17 6.42 -0.04
C LEU A 124 14.47 4.96 0.32
N GLU A 125 15.03 4.17 -0.59
CA GLU A 125 15.16 2.70 -0.44
C GLU A 125 13.81 2.03 -0.08
N THR A 126 12.71 2.61 -0.56
CA THR A 126 11.35 2.12 -0.34
C THR A 126 10.89 1.42 -1.60
N PRO A 127 10.43 0.15 -1.54
CA PRO A 127 9.97 -0.55 -2.73
C PRO A 127 8.79 0.18 -3.38
N LEU A 128 8.83 0.29 -4.72
CA LEU A 128 7.74 0.80 -5.53
C LEU A 128 7.13 -0.36 -6.35
N ARG A 129 5.84 -0.61 -6.14
CA ARG A 129 5.03 -1.51 -6.99
C ARG A 129 4.23 -0.67 -7.98
N ILE A 130 4.29 -0.99 -9.26
CA ILE A 130 3.52 -0.28 -10.28
C ILE A 130 2.39 -1.19 -10.76
N TYR A 131 1.15 -0.73 -10.65
CA TYR A 131 -0.05 -1.44 -11.07
C TYR A 131 -0.67 -0.76 -12.27
N SER A 132 -0.67 -1.46 -13.41
CA SER A 132 -1.34 -1.02 -14.63
C SER A 132 -2.64 -1.80 -14.84
N PRO A 133 -3.80 -1.14 -15.04
CA PRO A 133 -5.00 -1.81 -15.46
C PRO A 133 -4.74 -2.55 -16.79
N ILE A 134 -5.17 -3.81 -16.88
CA ILE A 134 -5.01 -4.63 -18.09
C ILE A 134 -5.61 -3.93 -19.33
N SER A 135 -6.66 -3.11 -19.15
CA SER A 135 -7.27 -2.31 -20.20
C SER A 135 -6.33 -1.30 -20.87
N HIS A 136 -5.27 -0.86 -20.18
CA HIS A 136 -4.22 0.00 -20.74
C HIS A 136 -3.22 -0.78 -21.60
N ILE A 137 -2.97 -2.05 -21.27
CA ILE A 137 -2.09 -2.95 -22.04
C ILE A 137 -2.78 -3.37 -23.34
N LEU A 138 -4.08 -3.67 -23.29
CA LEU A 138 -4.85 -4.12 -24.46
C LEU A 138 -5.02 -3.05 -25.54
N LYS A 139 -5.01 -1.75 -25.17
CA LYS A 139 -5.07 -0.62 -26.13
C LYS A 139 -3.76 -0.36 -26.88
N LEU A 140 -2.64 -0.90 -26.42
CA LEU A 140 -1.34 -0.80 -27.12
C LEU A 140 -1.17 -1.91 -28.16
N SER A 141 -2.12 -2.85 -28.25
CA SER A 141 -2.08 -4.02 -29.13
C SER A 141 -3.06 -3.92 -30.31
N SER A 142 -3.69 -2.75 -30.51
CA SER A 142 -4.70 -2.44 -31.53
C SER A 142 -4.30 -1.19 -32.29
#